data_AF-A0AAW6FPS8-F1
#
_entry.id   AF-A0AAW6FPS8-F1
#
_cell.length_a   1.000
_cell.length_b   1.000
_cell.length_c   1.000
_cell.angle_alpha   90.00
_cell.angle_beta   90.00
_cell.angle_gamma   90.00
#
_symmetry.space_group_name_H-M   'P 1'
#
loop_
_entity.id
_entity.type
_entity.pdbx_description
1 polymer ?
#
loop_
_entity_poly.entity_id
_entity_poly.type
_entity_poly.pdbx_seq_one_letter_code
_entity_poly.pdbx_strand_id
1 'polypeptide(L)'
;MRLKRIVGLGALSLCLGASISPVFAMETGPMQGAEPTETTYLPDETVIPENGLGSIAIQLDDSEDGRSKENVEFGLVKVADLVDGYYVLSEPFQDTEWEFDINKLETADDLETAARAFQKEIEEPEQTLVTDADGFSVVKDLDLGVYLLYAIDVDKYEYVTPFLIALPTWDNLDEVFQYDVVVYPKHDRVPKILVNKVDAQTGKNIISKDFEFTSYEDPECTDEIETVEANTTDGTALFMVDYGTTYIKETAAPEGYGLSDEVVKVEVKDEGLFVNDQQVEPNEEYIYSIRYKDSLLPVVNTSTKTNAMLYGTIAIVALATGGFIVVLRKKFSK
;
A
#
# COMPACT_ATOMS: atom_id res chain seq x y z
N MET A 1 -20.32 -13.72 -42.04
CA MET A 1 -21.71 -13.29 -41.74
C MET A 1 -21.58 -11.97 -41.00
N ARG A 2 -21.99 -10.83 -41.57
CA ARG A 2 -21.79 -9.51 -40.93
C ARG A 2 -22.55 -9.47 -39.61
N LEU A 3 -21.84 -9.50 -38.47
CA LEU A 3 -22.45 -9.29 -37.16
C LEU A 3 -23.07 -7.89 -37.17
N LYS A 4 -24.38 -7.81 -36.96
CA LYS A 4 -25.03 -6.53 -36.65
C LYS A 4 -24.45 -6.07 -35.31
N ARG A 5 -24.10 -4.78 -35.20
CA ARG A 5 -23.72 -4.14 -33.92
C ARG A 5 -24.66 -4.64 -32.81
N ILE A 6 -24.09 -5.39 -31.86
CA ILE A 6 -24.79 -5.89 -30.68
C ILE A 6 -24.95 -4.69 -29.76
N VAL A 7 -26.19 -4.31 -29.47
CA VAL A 7 -26.53 -3.04 -28.79
C VAL A 7 -25.94 -2.97 -27.38
N GLY A 8 -25.77 -4.11 -26.70
CA GLY A 8 -25.21 -4.18 -25.33
C GLY A 8 -23.69 -4.02 -25.23
N LEU A 9 -22.91 -4.39 -26.26
CA LEU A 9 -21.44 -4.32 -26.19
C LEU A 9 -20.88 -2.89 -26.27
N GLY A 10 -21.69 -1.91 -26.68
CA GLY A 10 -21.28 -0.51 -26.76
C GLY A 10 -21.09 0.17 -25.39
N ALA A 11 -21.82 -0.27 -24.36
CA ALA A 11 -21.80 0.36 -23.03
C ALA A 11 -20.44 0.16 -22.32
N LEU A 12 -19.97 -1.10 -22.25
CA LEU A 12 -18.66 -1.42 -21.67
C LEU A 12 -17.46 -1.19 -22.61
N SER A 13 -17.69 -0.87 -23.89
CA SER A 13 -16.61 -0.61 -24.86
C SER A 13 -16.00 0.79 -24.72
N LEU A 14 -16.66 1.72 -24.00
CA LEU A 14 -16.32 3.14 -24.10
C LEU A 14 -15.61 3.80 -22.91
N CYS A 15 -15.44 3.13 -21.76
CA CYS A 15 -14.81 3.79 -20.63
C CYS A 15 -13.67 3.00 -19.99
N LEU A 16 -12.46 3.38 -20.41
CA LEU A 16 -11.20 2.88 -19.89
C LEU A 16 -11.02 3.27 -18.41
N GLY A 17 -11.37 2.35 -17.51
CA GLY A 17 -10.72 2.17 -16.21
C GLY A 17 -9.37 1.44 -16.35
N ALA A 18 -9.17 0.69 -17.42
CA ALA A 18 -7.93 0.06 -17.83
C ALA A 18 -7.76 0.27 -19.34
N SER A 19 -6.52 0.37 -19.82
CA SER A 19 -6.31 0.25 -21.27
C SER A 19 -6.40 -1.21 -21.67
N ILE A 20 -6.99 -1.48 -22.83
CA ILE A 20 -7.11 -2.84 -23.37
C ILE A 20 -6.36 -2.86 -24.70
N SER A 21 -5.44 -3.81 -24.84
CA SER A 21 -4.74 -4.05 -26.10
C SER A 21 -5.02 -5.46 -26.62
N PRO A 22 -5.13 -5.63 -27.95
CA PRO A 22 -5.20 -6.96 -28.54
C PRO A 22 -3.93 -7.74 -28.21
N VAL A 23 -4.09 -9.01 -27.82
CA VAL A 23 -2.95 -9.94 -27.71
C VAL A 23 -2.42 -10.21 -29.13
N PHE A 24 -1.27 -9.64 -29.48
CA PHE A 24 -0.49 -10.17 -30.59
C PHE A 24 0.12 -11.49 -30.13
N ALA A 25 -0.22 -12.59 -30.81
CA ALA A 25 0.32 -13.90 -30.52
C ALA A 25 1.86 -13.85 -30.46
N MET A 26 2.44 -13.90 -29.26
CA MET A 26 3.87 -14.16 -29.08
C MET A 26 4.11 -15.63 -29.45
N GLU A 27 4.41 -15.90 -30.72
CA GLU A 27 5.03 -17.17 -31.11
C GLU A 27 6.39 -17.26 -30.41
N THR A 28 6.52 -18.22 -29.49
CA THR A 28 7.77 -18.57 -28.84
C THR A 28 8.75 -19.14 -29.87
N GLY A 29 9.70 -18.33 -30.33
CA GLY A 29 10.82 -18.76 -31.19
C GLY A 29 11.97 -17.73 -31.16
N PRO A 30 13.25 -18.14 -31.28
CA PRO A 30 14.37 -17.25 -31.01
C PRO A 30 14.49 -16.14 -32.07
N MET A 31 14.52 -14.90 -31.60
CA MET A 31 14.76 -13.70 -32.38
C MET A 31 16.14 -13.75 -33.07
N GLN A 32 16.15 -13.76 -34.40
CA GLN A 32 17.34 -13.42 -35.18
C GLN A 32 16.98 -12.40 -36.27
N GLY A 33 17.28 -11.13 -35.95
CA GLY A 33 17.52 -9.99 -36.84
C GLY A 33 16.65 -9.82 -38.08
N ALA A 34 15.65 -8.93 -38.00
CA ALA A 34 15.14 -8.19 -39.15
C ALA A 34 14.69 -6.78 -38.72
N GLU A 35 15.09 -5.77 -39.49
CA GLU A 35 14.76 -4.35 -39.29
C GLU A 35 13.25 -4.06 -39.44
N PRO A 36 12.72 -2.98 -38.83
CA PRO A 36 11.28 -2.74 -38.76
C PRO A 36 10.77 -2.24 -40.11
N THR A 37 9.92 -3.04 -40.75
CA THR A 37 8.96 -2.54 -41.73
C THR A 37 7.62 -2.42 -40.99
N GLU A 38 7.35 -1.22 -40.49
CA GLU A 38 6.11 -0.86 -39.82
C GLU A 38 5.00 -0.71 -40.87
N THR A 39 4.41 -1.83 -41.28
CA THR A 39 3.06 -1.86 -41.83
C THR A 39 2.24 -2.71 -40.88
N THR A 40 1.61 -2.06 -39.90
CA THR A 40 0.64 -2.66 -39.00
C THR A 40 -0.56 -3.09 -39.84
N TYR A 41 -0.68 -4.39 -40.12
CA TYR A 41 -1.88 -4.96 -40.72
C TYR A 41 -2.98 -4.96 -39.65
N LEU A 42 -4.01 -4.13 -39.84
CA LEU A 42 -5.24 -4.24 -39.05
C LEU A 42 -5.96 -5.53 -39.49
N PRO A 43 -6.41 -6.40 -38.58
CA PRO A 43 -7.19 -7.57 -38.95
C PRO A 43 -8.55 -7.14 -39.52
N ASP A 44 -8.83 -7.49 -40.78
CA ASP A 44 -10.08 -7.11 -41.46
C ASP A 44 -11.34 -7.81 -40.89
N GLU A 45 -11.20 -8.86 -40.07
CA GLU A 45 -12.32 -9.66 -39.55
C GLU A 45 -12.11 -10.12 -38.10
N THR A 46 -13.21 -10.18 -37.34
CA THR A 46 -13.25 -10.82 -36.02
C THR A 46 -12.95 -12.31 -36.13
N VAL A 47 -11.90 -12.77 -35.44
CA VAL A 47 -11.61 -14.20 -35.27
C VAL A 47 -12.31 -14.69 -34.01
N ILE A 48 -13.29 -15.57 -34.18
CA ILE A 48 -14.00 -16.20 -33.06
C ILE A 48 -13.23 -17.47 -32.66
N PRO A 49 -12.83 -17.63 -31.40
CA PRO A 49 -12.19 -18.85 -30.91
C PRO A 49 -13.06 -20.09 -31.16
N GLU A 50 -12.45 -21.19 -31.60
CA GLU A 50 -13.19 -22.43 -31.93
C GLU A 50 -13.92 -23.03 -30.71
N ASN A 51 -13.37 -22.84 -29.51
CA ASN A 51 -13.98 -23.26 -28.24
C ASN A 51 -15.04 -22.26 -27.73
N GLY A 52 -15.13 -21.06 -28.32
CA GLY A 52 -16.03 -20.00 -27.87
C GLY A 52 -15.64 -19.35 -26.54
N LEU A 53 -14.42 -19.59 -26.05
CA LEU A 53 -13.91 -19.05 -24.78
C LEU A 53 -12.95 -17.90 -25.03
N GLY A 54 -12.67 -17.11 -24.00
CA GLY A 54 -11.71 -16.01 -24.02
C GLY A 54 -10.57 -16.17 -23.02
N SER A 55 -9.67 -15.21 -23.01
CA SER A 55 -8.57 -15.10 -22.06
C SER A 55 -8.41 -13.65 -21.60
N ILE A 56 -8.00 -13.47 -20.34
CA ILE A 56 -7.64 -12.16 -19.79
C ILE A 56 -6.18 -12.25 -19.34
N ALA A 57 -5.35 -11.37 -19.89
CA ALA A 57 -4.00 -11.13 -19.41
C ALA A 57 -3.95 -9.77 -18.70
N ILE A 58 -3.22 -9.71 -17.59
CA ILE A 58 -2.95 -8.49 -16.83
C ILE A 58 -1.52 -8.07 -17.13
N GLN A 59 -1.31 -6.78 -17.39
CA GLN A 59 0.01 -6.16 -17.49
C GLN A 59 0.05 -4.91 -16.62
N LEU A 60 0.88 -4.93 -15.57
CA LEU A 60 1.11 -3.74 -14.74
C LEU A 60 2.12 -2.80 -15.38
N ASP A 61 1.81 -1.51 -15.31
CA ASP A 61 2.74 -0.43 -15.66
C ASP A 61 3.74 -0.18 -14.53
N ASP A 62 4.87 0.44 -14.87
CA ASP A 62 5.87 0.79 -13.88
C ASP A 62 5.35 1.92 -12.99
N SER A 63 5.42 1.73 -11.67
CA SER A 63 5.15 2.80 -10.71
C SER A 63 6.19 3.92 -10.84
N GLU A 64 5.77 5.16 -10.60
CA GLU A 64 6.66 6.33 -10.79
C GLU A 64 7.85 6.30 -9.81
N ASP A 65 7.68 5.71 -8.63
CA ASP A 65 8.75 5.59 -7.63
C ASP A 65 9.45 4.23 -7.59
N GLY A 66 9.21 3.37 -8.59
CA GLY A 66 9.97 2.13 -8.80
C GLY A 66 9.63 1.00 -7.82
N ARG A 67 8.42 1.02 -7.24
CA ARG A 67 7.81 -0.11 -6.55
C ARG A 67 7.73 -1.35 -7.45
N SER A 68 7.94 -2.51 -6.84
CA SER A 68 7.84 -3.81 -7.50
C SER A 68 6.42 -4.04 -8.01
N LYS A 69 6.32 -4.66 -9.19
CA LYS A 69 5.07 -5.16 -9.78
C LYS A 69 4.98 -6.69 -9.77
N GLU A 70 5.93 -7.35 -9.11
CA GLU A 70 5.96 -8.79 -8.86
C GLU A 70 5.09 -9.15 -7.66
N ASN A 71 4.45 -10.33 -7.69
CA ASN A 71 3.65 -10.87 -6.61
C ASN A 71 2.38 -10.07 -6.25
N VAL A 72 1.92 -9.19 -7.15
CA VAL A 72 0.61 -8.54 -6.99
C VAL A 72 -0.46 -9.60 -7.24
N GLU A 73 -1.31 -9.81 -6.24
CA GLU A 73 -2.39 -10.80 -6.26
C GLU A 73 -3.71 -10.14 -6.65
N PHE A 74 -4.34 -10.66 -7.70
CA PHE A 74 -5.64 -10.23 -8.18
C PHE A 74 -6.69 -11.32 -8.02
N GLY A 75 -7.88 -10.90 -7.62
CA GLY A 75 -9.10 -11.68 -7.73
C GLY A 75 -9.81 -11.38 -9.03
N LEU A 76 -10.34 -12.44 -9.65
CA LEU A 76 -11.21 -12.37 -10.83
C LEU A 76 -12.50 -13.12 -10.55
N VAL A 77 -13.64 -12.46 -10.80
CA VAL A 77 -14.98 -13.03 -10.60
C VAL A 77 -15.87 -12.68 -11.79
N LYS A 78 -16.61 -13.65 -12.32
CA LYS A 78 -17.61 -13.41 -13.35
C LYS A 78 -18.86 -12.77 -12.73
N VAL A 79 -19.12 -11.52 -13.09
CA VAL A 79 -20.26 -10.75 -12.55
C VAL A 79 -21.50 -10.81 -13.43
N ALA A 80 -21.37 -11.11 -14.73
CA ALA A 80 -22.50 -11.23 -15.63
C ALA A 80 -22.25 -12.23 -16.78
N ASP A 81 -23.31 -12.91 -17.20
CA ASP A 81 -23.34 -13.74 -18.42
C ASP A 81 -23.70 -12.90 -19.65
N LEU A 82 -23.14 -13.26 -20.81
CA LEU A 82 -23.56 -12.73 -22.10
C LEU A 82 -24.66 -13.62 -22.71
N VAL A 83 -25.91 -13.17 -22.64
CA VAL A 83 -27.10 -13.90 -23.12
C VAL A 83 -27.82 -13.08 -24.19
N ASP A 84 -27.93 -13.64 -25.40
CA ASP A 84 -28.61 -13.01 -26.55
C ASP A 84 -28.15 -11.56 -26.83
N GLY A 85 -26.87 -11.26 -26.55
CA GLY A 85 -26.27 -9.94 -26.78
C GLY A 85 -26.49 -8.91 -25.66
N TYR A 86 -27.01 -9.35 -24.51
CA TYR A 86 -27.18 -8.55 -23.30
C TYR A 86 -26.40 -9.17 -22.14
N TYR A 87 -25.92 -8.32 -21.25
CA TYR A 87 -25.32 -8.76 -19.99
C TYR A 87 -26.41 -9.00 -18.95
N VAL A 88 -26.37 -10.18 -18.33
CA VAL A 88 -27.28 -10.59 -17.26
C VAL A 88 -26.43 -10.84 -16.02
N LEU A 89 -26.59 -10.02 -14.98
CA LEU A 89 -25.85 -10.15 -13.72
C LEU A 89 -26.04 -11.55 -13.13
N SER A 90 -25.00 -12.10 -12.51
CA SER A 90 -25.05 -13.36 -11.75
C SER A 90 -25.33 -13.08 -10.27
N GLU A 91 -25.79 -14.07 -9.50
CA GLU A 91 -25.78 -13.96 -8.02
C GLU A 91 -24.32 -13.92 -7.52
N PRO A 92 -23.99 -13.13 -6.47
CA PRO A 92 -24.87 -12.27 -5.67
C PRO A 92 -25.16 -10.87 -6.28
N PHE A 93 -24.56 -10.54 -7.42
CA PHE A 93 -24.60 -9.20 -8.03
C PHE A 93 -25.97 -8.75 -8.56
N GLN A 94 -26.98 -9.63 -8.59
CA GLN A 94 -28.36 -9.26 -8.93
C GLN A 94 -29.08 -8.52 -7.79
N ASP A 95 -28.74 -8.84 -6.54
CA ASP A 95 -29.48 -8.43 -5.33
C ASP A 95 -28.72 -7.37 -4.52
N THR A 96 -27.82 -6.62 -5.17
CA THR A 96 -27.07 -5.57 -4.48
C THR A 96 -27.99 -4.42 -4.07
N GLU A 97 -27.63 -3.68 -3.01
CA GLU A 97 -28.33 -2.43 -2.64
C GLU A 97 -28.34 -1.39 -3.78
N TRP A 98 -27.51 -1.59 -4.80
CA TRP A 98 -27.31 -0.70 -5.92
C TRP A 98 -28.07 -1.18 -7.15
N GLU A 99 -29.05 -0.40 -7.61
CA GLU A 99 -29.81 -0.69 -8.83
C GLU A 99 -28.99 -0.31 -10.08
N PHE A 100 -27.94 -1.07 -10.39
CA PHE A 100 -27.18 -0.89 -11.64
C PHE A 100 -27.84 -1.63 -12.80
N ASP A 101 -28.05 -0.94 -13.92
CA ASP A 101 -28.26 -1.58 -15.20
C ASP A 101 -26.90 -1.71 -15.90
N ILE A 102 -26.28 -2.88 -15.79
CA ILE A 102 -24.96 -3.16 -16.38
C ILE A 102 -24.90 -2.87 -17.89
N ASN A 103 -26.03 -2.92 -18.60
CA ASN A 103 -26.11 -2.62 -20.03
C ASN A 103 -26.18 -1.12 -20.33
N LYS A 104 -26.21 -0.26 -19.31
CA LYS A 104 -26.27 1.21 -19.42
C LYS A 104 -25.08 1.92 -18.75
N LEU A 105 -24.08 1.18 -18.27
CA LEU A 105 -22.84 1.77 -17.76
C LEU A 105 -22.05 2.32 -18.96
N GLU A 106 -21.98 3.64 -19.10
CA GLU A 106 -21.33 4.29 -20.24
C GLU A 106 -20.10 5.10 -19.86
N THR A 107 -20.05 5.66 -18.65
CA THR A 107 -18.95 6.52 -18.20
C THR A 107 -17.93 5.77 -17.34
N ALA A 108 -16.72 6.33 -17.21
CA ALA A 108 -15.69 5.75 -16.35
C ALA A 108 -16.11 5.74 -14.88
N ASP A 109 -16.83 6.79 -14.45
CA ASP A 109 -17.41 6.92 -13.12
C ASP A 109 -18.49 5.86 -12.87
N ASP A 110 -19.36 5.60 -13.85
CA ASP A 110 -20.38 4.54 -13.75
C ASP A 110 -19.74 3.16 -13.59
N LEU A 111 -18.72 2.86 -14.40
CA LEU A 111 -18.02 1.57 -14.37
C LEU A 111 -17.24 1.37 -13.08
N GLU A 112 -16.53 2.38 -12.62
CA GLU A 112 -15.78 2.33 -11.36
C GLU A 112 -16.74 2.17 -10.17
N THR A 113 -17.82 2.96 -10.14
CA THR A 113 -18.86 2.85 -9.09
C THR A 113 -19.46 1.46 -9.04
N ALA A 114 -19.80 0.88 -10.20
CA ALA A 114 -20.31 -0.48 -10.29
C ALA A 114 -19.27 -1.52 -9.84
N ALA A 115 -18.00 -1.39 -10.28
CA ALA A 115 -16.93 -2.30 -9.89
C ALA A 115 -16.68 -2.31 -8.39
N ARG A 116 -16.60 -1.13 -7.76
CA ARG A 116 -16.45 -0.98 -6.30
C ARG A 116 -17.63 -1.55 -5.53
N ALA A 117 -18.85 -1.38 -6.06
CA ALA A 117 -20.04 -1.94 -5.44
C ALA A 117 -20.05 -3.47 -5.53
N PHE A 118 -19.77 -4.05 -6.70
CA PHE A 118 -19.66 -5.50 -6.87
C PHE A 118 -18.55 -6.10 -6.00
N GLN A 119 -17.42 -5.43 -5.85
CA GLN A 119 -16.33 -5.90 -4.98
C GLN A 119 -16.78 -6.12 -3.53
N LYS A 120 -17.70 -5.30 -3.01
CA LYS A 120 -18.22 -5.42 -1.64
C LYS A 120 -19.07 -6.67 -1.41
N GLU A 121 -19.61 -7.25 -2.48
CA GLU A 121 -20.44 -8.45 -2.44
C GLU A 121 -19.61 -9.75 -2.56
N ILE A 122 -18.30 -9.64 -2.80
CA ILE A 122 -17.42 -10.79 -2.98
C ILE A 122 -16.94 -11.30 -1.62
N GLU A 123 -17.20 -12.58 -1.36
CA GLU A 123 -16.61 -13.30 -0.22
C GLU A 123 -15.21 -13.83 -0.56
N GLU A 124 -15.07 -14.50 -1.70
CA GLU A 124 -13.81 -15.08 -2.21
C GLU A 124 -13.75 -14.97 -3.74
N PRO A 125 -12.54 -14.86 -4.33
CA PRO A 125 -12.38 -14.84 -5.79
C PRO A 125 -12.74 -16.20 -6.42
N GLU A 126 -13.25 -16.19 -7.67
CA GLU A 126 -13.40 -17.42 -8.46
C GLU A 126 -12.04 -17.90 -8.98
N GLN A 127 -11.16 -16.94 -9.31
CA GLN A 127 -9.80 -17.18 -9.77
C GLN A 127 -8.84 -16.16 -9.18
N THR A 128 -7.65 -16.64 -8.84
CA THR A 128 -6.54 -15.81 -8.36
C THR A 128 -5.47 -15.74 -9.43
N LEU A 129 -4.98 -14.53 -9.71
CA LEU A 129 -3.83 -14.28 -10.58
C LEU A 129 -2.72 -13.64 -9.75
N VAL A 130 -1.48 -14.09 -9.97
CA VAL A 130 -0.30 -13.50 -9.34
C VAL A 130 0.63 -13.04 -10.45
N THR A 131 1.11 -11.80 -10.38
CA THR A 131 2.02 -11.24 -11.38
C THR A 131 3.45 -11.75 -11.22
N ASP A 132 4.12 -11.96 -12.34
CA ASP A 132 5.57 -12.23 -12.39
C ASP A 132 6.40 -10.94 -12.24
N ALA A 133 7.74 -11.06 -12.33
CA ALA A 133 8.67 -9.94 -12.20
C ALA A 133 8.46 -8.82 -13.25
N ASP A 134 7.83 -9.14 -14.39
CA ASP A 134 7.50 -8.18 -15.44
C ASP A 134 6.10 -7.59 -15.26
N GLY A 135 5.40 -7.95 -14.18
CA GLY A 135 4.04 -7.48 -13.87
C GLY A 135 2.96 -8.16 -14.70
N PHE A 136 3.26 -9.34 -15.27
CA PHE A 136 2.38 -10.07 -16.16
C PHE A 136 1.69 -11.24 -15.45
N SER A 137 0.42 -11.46 -15.75
CA SER A 137 -0.31 -12.69 -15.38
C SER A 137 -1.40 -13.00 -16.41
N VAL A 138 -1.83 -14.26 -16.53
CA VAL A 138 -2.85 -14.64 -17.52
C VAL A 138 -3.75 -15.76 -17.02
N VAL A 139 -5.04 -15.62 -17.34
CA VAL A 139 -6.06 -16.65 -17.21
C VAL A 139 -6.66 -16.95 -18.59
N LYS A 140 -6.96 -18.22 -18.85
CA LYS A 140 -7.45 -18.73 -20.13
C LYS A 140 -8.73 -19.53 -19.95
N ASP A 141 -9.37 -19.84 -21.08
CA ASP A 141 -10.55 -20.69 -21.13
C ASP A 141 -11.73 -20.13 -20.31
N LEU A 142 -11.92 -18.82 -20.37
CA LEU A 142 -13.00 -18.09 -19.71
C LEU A 142 -14.27 -18.09 -20.55
N ASP A 143 -15.43 -18.29 -19.90
CA ASP A 143 -16.72 -18.10 -20.54
C ASP A 143 -16.94 -16.62 -20.93
N LEU A 144 -17.76 -16.38 -21.95
CA LEU A 144 -18.13 -15.02 -22.35
C LEU A 144 -19.04 -14.38 -21.27
N GLY A 145 -18.86 -13.09 -21.04
CA GLY A 145 -19.52 -12.37 -19.95
C GLY A 145 -18.77 -11.11 -19.52
N VAL A 146 -19.10 -10.60 -18.35
CA VAL A 146 -18.37 -9.51 -17.70
C VAL A 146 -17.71 -10.04 -16.46
N TYR A 147 -16.44 -9.68 -16.28
CA TYR A 147 -15.62 -10.04 -15.12
C TYR A 147 -15.26 -8.79 -14.34
N LEU A 148 -15.23 -8.90 -13.02
CA LEU A 148 -14.63 -7.92 -12.12
C LEU A 148 -13.20 -8.37 -11.80
N LEU A 149 -12.23 -7.48 -12.04
CA LEU A 149 -10.86 -7.64 -11.58
C LEU A 149 -10.60 -6.67 -10.42
N TYR A 150 -10.02 -7.16 -9.33
CA TYR A 150 -9.68 -6.36 -8.15
C TYR A 150 -8.41 -6.89 -7.48
N ALA A 151 -7.64 -6.02 -6.85
CA ALA A 151 -6.47 -6.44 -6.09
C ALA A 151 -6.91 -7.09 -4.76
N ILE A 152 -6.29 -8.23 -4.43
CA ILE A 152 -6.40 -8.91 -3.14
C ILE A 152 -5.26 -8.46 -2.23
N ASP A 153 -4.04 -8.52 -2.76
CA ASP A 153 -2.82 -8.09 -2.10
C ASP A 153 -1.95 -7.39 -3.14
N VAL A 154 -1.55 -6.15 -2.85
CA VAL A 154 -0.70 -5.36 -3.74
C VAL A 154 0.79 -5.58 -3.49
N ASP A 155 1.17 -6.39 -2.49
CA ASP A 155 2.52 -6.53 -1.95
C ASP A 155 3.13 -5.13 -1.73
N LYS A 156 4.04 -4.70 -2.61
CA LYS A 156 4.72 -3.40 -2.55
C LYS A 156 4.31 -2.44 -3.65
N TYR A 157 3.35 -2.80 -4.47
CA TYR A 157 2.92 -2.01 -5.63
C TYR A 157 2.07 -0.81 -5.20
N GLU A 158 1.48 -0.13 -6.19
CA GLU A 158 0.55 0.96 -6.01
C GLU A 158 -0.88 0.45 -5.82
N TYR A 159 -1.76 1.34 -5.35
CA TYR A 159 -3.16 1.00 -5.19
C TYR A 159 -3.78 0.74 -6.56
N VAL A 160 -4.41 -0.41 -6.77
CA VAL A 160 -5.06 -0.75 -8.05
C VAL A 160 -6.57 -0.63 -7.93
N THR A 161 -7.15 0.25 -8.75
CA THR A 161 -8.60 0.47 -8.76
C THR A 161 -9.32 -0.75 -9.39
N PRO A 162 -10.37 -1.31 -8.75
CA PRO A 162 -11.14 -2.41 -9.33
C PRO A 162 -11.89 -1.98 -10.60
N PHE A 163 -12.02 -2.87 -11.58
CA PHE A 163 -12.69 -2.54 -12.85
C PHE A 163 -13.33 -3.75 -13.54
N LEU A 164 -14.25 -3.45 -14.48
CA LEU A 164 -15.00 -4.44 -15.24
C LEU A 164 -14.35 -4.73 -16.60
N ILE A 165 -14.32 -6.00 -16.99
CA ILE A 165 -13.76 -6.52 -18.24
C ILE A 165 -14.83 -7.32 -18.98
N ALA A 166 -15.20 -6.90 -20.18
CA ALA A 166 -16.13 -7.65 -21.03
C ALA A 166 -15.37 -8.66 -21.91
N LEU A 167 -15.88 -9.89 -21.99
CA LEU A 167 -15.46 -10.92 -22.94
C LEU A 167 -16.64 -11.37 -23.83
N PRO A 168 -16.54 -11.25 -25.17
CA PRO A 168 -15.51 -10.48 -25.85
C PRO A 168 -15.70 -8.97 -25.60
N THR A 169 -14.65 -8.19 -25.82
CA THR A 169 -14.75 -6.71 -25.88
C THR A 169 -14.68 -6.22 -27.32
N TRP A 170 -15.23 -5.03 -27.58
CA TRP A 170 -15.17 -4.42 -28.91
C TRP A 170 -13.96 -3.48 -29.01
N ASP A 171 -13.09 -3.74 -29.98
CA ASP A 171 -12.01 -2.84 -30.35
C ASP A 171 -12.51 -1.79 -31.34
N ASN A 172 -12.43 -0.52 -30.94
CA ASN A 172 -12.85 0.60 -31.77
C ASN A 172 -11.84 0.95 -32.87
N LEU A 173 -10.58 0.56 -32.72
CA LEU A 173 -9.54 0.81 -33.72
C LEU A 173 -9.63 -0.21 -34.86
N ASP A 174 -9.65 -1.48 -34.50
CA ASP A 174 -9.64 -2.59 -35.45
C ASP A 174 -11.06 -2.95 -35.93
N GLU A 175 -12.11 -2.42 -35.28
CA GLU A 175 -13.52 -2.74 -35.53
C GLU A 175 -13.83 -4.26 -35.45
N VAL A 176 -13.19 -4.94 -34.48
CA VAL A 176 -13.34 -6.37 -34.24
C VAL A 176 -13.64 -6.69 -32.77
N PHE A 177 -14.24 -7.85 -32.52
CA PHE A 177 -14.33 -8.38 -31.17
C PHE A 177 -13.03 -9.07 -30.76
N GLN A 178 -12.52 -8.72 -29.58
CA GLN A 178 -11.39 -9.35 -28.95
C GLN A 178 -11.88 -10.34 -27.89
N TYR A 179 -11.45 -11.59 -28.03
CA TYR A 179 -11.74 -12.67 -27.06
C TYR A 179 -10.56 -12.90 -26.12
N ASP A 180 -9.34 -12.60 -26.58
CA ASP A 180 -8.13 -12.60 -25.77
C ASP A 180 -7.69 -11.14 -25.58
N VAL A 181 -7.74 -10.65 -24.33
CA VAL A 181 -7.51 -9.25 -24.00
C VAL A 181 -6.32 -9.10 -23.06
N VAL A 182 -5.46 -8.10 -23.31
CA VAL A 182 -4.50 -7.62 -22.31
C VAL A 182 -5.09 -6.38 -21.67
N VAL A 183 -5.23 -6.38 -20.36
CA VAL A 183 -5.67 -5.22 -19.58
C VAL A 183 -4.49 -4.61 -18.83
N TYR A 184 -4.48 -3.29 -18.75
CA TYR A 184 -3.52 -2.48 -18.00
C TYR A 184 -4.27 -1.78 -16.87
N PRO A 185 -4.36 -2.40 -15.68
CA PRO A 185 -5.08 -1.83 -14.54
C PRO A 185 -4.63 -0.41 -14.22
N LYS A 186 -5.58 0.48 -13.92
CA LYS A 186 -5.23 1.79 -13.36
C LYS A 186 -4.71 1.61 -11.94
N HIS A 187 -3.66 2.35 -11.65
CA HIS A 187 -3.04 2.40 -10.34
C HIS A 187 -2.84 3.85 -9.89
N ASP A 188 -2.93 4.06 -8.58
CA ASP A 188 -2.71 5.35 -7.93
C ASP A 188 -1.56 5.24 -6.93
N ARG A 189 -0.74 6.30 -6.89
CA ARG A 189 0.36 6.40 -5.95
C ARG A 189 -0.16 6.25 -4.52
N VAL A 190 0.67 5.66 -3.67
CA VAL A 190 0.41 5.54 -2.22
C VAL A 190 1.29 6.55 -1.48
N PRO A 191 0.75 7.33 -0.52
CA PRO A 191 1.49 8.43 0.11
C PRO A 191 2.68 7.95 0.93
N LYS A 192 3.60 8.87 1.21
CA LYS A 192 4.73 8.64 2.12
C LYS A 192 4.53 9.45 3.39
N ILE A 193 4.87 8.87 4.53
CA ILE A 193 4.77 9.54 5.83
C ILE A 193 6.14 9.98 6.29
N LEU A 194 6.37 11.29 6.29
CA LEU A 194 7.59 11.90 6.82
C LEU A 194 7.39 12.27 8.29
N VAL A 195 7.97 11.46 9.17
CA VAL A 195 8.01 11.73 10.60
C VAL A 195 9.07 12.77 10.89
N ASN A 196 8.66 13.93 11.40
CA ASN A 196 9.57 14.96 11.89
C ASN A 196 9.70 14.82 13.40
N LYS A 197 10.84 14.31 13.86
CA LYS A 197 11.13 14.16 15.29
C LYS A 197 11.42 15.54 15.87
N VAL A 198 10.58 16.05 16.76
CA VAL A 198 10.72 17.40 17.30
C VAL A 198 10.80 17.43 18.82
N ASP A 199 11.57 18.39 19.33
CA ASP A 199 11.60 18.69 20.76
C ASP A 199 10.28 19.37 21.18
N ALA A 200 9.63 18.82 22.20
CA ALA A 200 8.30 19.25 22.64
C ALA A 200 8.25 20.71 23.14
N GLN A 201 9.38 21.27 23.60
CA GLN A 201 9.44 22.63 24.13
C GLN A 201 9.77 23.66 23.05
N THR A 202 10.76 23.37 22.21
CA THR A 202 11.28 24.31 21.20
C THR A 202 10.59 24.14 19.85
N GLY A 203 9.98 22.98 19.60
CA GLY A 203 9.38 22.61 18.33
C GLY A 203 10.39 22.47 17.19
N LYS A 204 11.69 22.38 17.48
CA LYS A 204 12.74 22.16 16.46
C LYS A 204 12.99 20.67 16.26
N ASN A 205 13.45 20.30 15.07
CA ASN A 205 13.81 18.92 14.78
C ASN A 205 14.99 18.49 15.66
N ILE A 206 14.89 17.27 16.18
CA ILE A 206 15.96 16.62 16.94
C ILE A 206 16.85 15.91 15.92
N ILE A 207 18.06 16.43 15.76
CA ILE A 207 19.04 15.89 14.82
C ILE A 207 19.94 14.92 15.59
N SER A 208 19.61 13.63 15.55
CA SER A 208 20.39 12.55 16.17
C SER A 208 20.26 11.27 15.35
N LYS A 209 21.19 10.35 15.53
CA LYS A 209 21.13 8.98 14.96
C LYS A 209 20.52 7.96 15.91
N ASP A 210 20.29 8.36 17.16
CA ASP A 210 19.96 7.42 18.24
C ASP A 210 18.45 7.24 18.41
N PHE A 211 17.65 7.59 17.39
CA PHE A 211 16.21 7.36 17.40
C PHE A 211 15.76 6.51 16.22
N GLU A 212 14.73 5.71 16.47
CA GLU A 212 14.19 4.72 15.55
C GLU A 212 12.67 4.77 15.62
N PHE A 213 12.05 4.56 14.46
CA PHE A 213 10.62 4.36 14.34
C PHE A 213 10.36 3.02 13.70
N THR A 214 9.28 2.37 14.10
CA THR A 214 8.82 1.11 13.53
C THR A 214 7.36 1.25 13.13
N SER A 215 7.00 0.70 11.96
CA SER A 215 5.63 0.56 11.48
C SER A 215 5.09 -0.83 11.76
N TYR A 216 3.78 -0.93 11.99
CA TYR A 216 3.09 -2.15 12.40
C TYR A 216 1.75 -2.32 11.69
N GLU A 217 1.31 -3.57 11.52
CA GLU A 217 -0.02 -3.91 10.98
C GLU A 217 -1.14 -3.75 12.03
N ASP A 218 -0.79 -3.90 13.32
CA ASP A 218 -1.75 -3.95 14.43
C ASP A 218 -1.62 -2.76 15.40
N PRO A 219 -2.73 -2.31 16.02
CA PRO A 219 -2.71 -1.19 16.96
C PRO A 219 -1.91 -1.47 18.24
N GLU A 220 -1.73 -2.73 18.62
CA GLU A 220 -0.92 -3.17 19.75
C GLU A 220 0.59 -3.11 19.47
N CYS A 221 0.97 -2.89 18.21
CA CYS A 221 2.35 -2.81 17.72
C CYS A 221 3.13 -4.10 18.00
N THR A 222 2.61 -5.24 17.53
CA THR A 222 3.19 -6.57 17.70
C THR A 222 3.64 -7.23 16.40
N ASP A 223 3.02 -6.89 15.27
CA ASP A 223 3.34 -7.36 13.93
C ASP A 223 4.08 -6.26 13.17
N GLU A 224 5.43 -6.32 13.18
CA GLU A 224 6.33 -5.32 12.58
C GLU A 224 6.36 -5.42 11.04
N ILE A 225 6.22 -4.26 10.38
CA ILE A 225 6.37 -4.12 8.93
C ILE A 225 7.80 -3.68 8.60
N GLU A 226 8.20 -2.48 9.03
CA GLU A 226 9.56 -1.97 8.81
C GLU A 226 10.05 -1.10 9.98
N THR A 227 11.37 -1.06 10.17
CA THR A 227 12.03 -0.14 11.10
C THR A 227 12.92 0.83 10.32
N VAL A 228 12.74 2.12 10.58
CA VAL A 228 13.45 3.21 9.92
C VAL A 228 14.31 3.95 10.95
N GLU A 229 15.62 3.95 10.70
CA GLU A 229 16.58 4.74 11.48
C GLU A 229 16.50 6.23 11.13
N ALA A 230 16.92 7.07 12.08
CA ALA A 230 16.93 8.51 11.91
C ALA A 230 17.80 9.00 10.74
N ASN A 231 17.22 9.90 9.92
CA ASN A 231 18.00 10.78 9.06
C ASN A 231 18.66 11.89 9.90
N THR A 232 19.97 11.78 10.11
CA THR A 232 20.78 12.72 10.90
C THR A 232 20.99 14.09 10.24
N THR A 233 20.48 14.33 9.05
CA THR A 233 20.55 15.64 8.38
C THR A 233 19.35 16.49 8.78
N ASP A 234 18.17 15.88 8.75
CA ASP A 234 16.89 16.59 8.88
C ASP A 234 16.12 16.23 10.16
N GLY A 235 16.54 15.19 10.89
CA GLY A 235 15.84 14.70 12.08
C GLY A 235 14.51 14.06 11.74
N THR A 236 14.50 13.24 10.69
CA THR A 236 13.30 12.65 10.11
C THR A 236 13.40 11.15 9.94
N ALA A 237 12.25 10.49 9.83
CA ALA A 237 12.12 9.11 9.34
C ALA A 237 11.03 9.10 8.26
N LEU A 238 11.27 8.43 7.13
CA LEU A 238 10.35 8.38 6.00
C LEU A 238 9.82 6.95 5.85
N PHE A 239 8.50 6.79 5.91
CA PHE A 239 7.80 5.53 5.72
C PHE A 239 7.10 5.52 4.36
N MET A 240 7.17 4.39 3.67
CA MET A 240 6.25 4.08 2.59
C MET A 240 5.07 3.35 3.23
N VAL A 241 3.86 3.87 3.06
CA VAL A 241 2.67 3.20 3.58
C VAL A 241 1.92 2.55 2.43
N ASP A 242 1.45 1.33 2.67
CA ASP A 242 0.63 0.59 1.73
C ASP A 242 -0.84 1.00 1.89
N TYR A 243 -1.69 0.54 0.97
CA TYR A 243 -3.12 0.77 1.07
C TYR A 243 -3.68 -0.02 2.27
N GLY A 244 -4.53 0.61 3.09
CA GLY A 244 -5.00 0.02 4.34
C GLY A 244 -4.54 0.80 5.58
N THR A 245 -4.37 0.10 6.70
CA THR A 245 -4.02 0.72 7.98
C THR A 245 -2.60 0.34 8.40
N THR A 246 -1.81 1.33 8.83
CA THR A 246 -0.47 1.16 9.38
C THR A 246 -0.34 1.97 10.66
N TYR A 247 0.37 1.44 11.65
CA TYR A 247 0.64 2.12 12.91
C TYR A 247 2.13 2.45 13.02
N ILE A 248 2.48 3.71 13.28
CA ILE A 248 3.87 4.16 13.41
C ILE A 248 4.15 4.52 14.87
N LYS A 249 5.21 3.96 15.44
CA LYS A 249 5.62 4.15 16.83
C LYS A 249 7.12 4.36 16.94
N GLU A 250 7.54 5.20 17.89
CA GLU A 250 8.94 5.32 18.26
C GLU A 250 9.40 4.09 19.08
N THR A 251 10.52 3.50 18.68
CA THR A 251 11.08 2.29 19.30
C THR A 251 12.42 2.54 19.97
N ALA A 252 13.15 3.57 19.55
CA ALA A 252 14.31 4.11 20.26
C ALA A 252 14.22 5.64 20.29
N ALA A 253 14.46 6.23 21.47
CA ALA A 253 14.47 7.68 21.64
C ALA A 253 15.89 8.25 21.59
N PRO A 254 16.05 9.49 21.09
CA PRO A 254 17.35 10.15 21.05
C PRO A 254 17.96 10.33 22.45
N GLU A 255 19.29 10.36 22.53
CA GLU A 255 19.99 10.57 23.80
C GLU A 255 19.49 11.86 24.52
N GLY A 256 19.11 11.70 25.79
CA GLY A 256 18.60 12.79 26.63
C GLY A 256 17.09 13.04 26.54
N TYR A 257 16.39 12.33 25.66
CA TYR A 257 14.93 12.36 25.54
C TYR A 257 14.29 11.10 26.14
N GLY A 258 13.04 11.22 26.57
CA GLY A 258 12.23 10.08 26.99
C GLY A 258 11.51 9.46 25.79
N LEU A 259 11.50 8.13 25.72
CA LEU A 259 10.74 7.38 24.72
C LEU A 259 9.25 7.71 24.81
N SER A 260 8.66 8.10 23.68
CA SER A 260 7.24 8.38 23.58
C SER A 260 6.43 7.09 23.41
N ASP A 261 5.31 6.99 24.14
CA ASP A 261 4.32 5.91 23.96
C ASP A 261 3.28 6.25 22.87
N GLU A 262 3.45 7.35 22.13
CA GLU A 262 2.55 7.76 21.05
C GLU A 262 2.54 6.72 19.92
N VAL A 263 1.34 6.37 19.46
CA VAL A 263 1.14 5.53 18.27
C VAL A 263 0.34 6.35 17.28
N VAL A 264 0.88 6.53 16.08
CA VAL A 264 0.22 7.26 15.01
C VAL A 264 -0.45 6.25 14.09
N LYS A 265 -1.79 6.31 14.00
CA LYS A 265 -2.56 5.52 13.04
C LYS A 265 -2.55 6.25 11.70
N VAL A 266 -2.09 5.58 10.65
CA VAL A 266 -2.15 6.03 9.26
C VAL A 266 -3.09 5.10 8.52
N GLU A 267 -4.01 5.66 7.76
CA GLU A 267 -4.99 4.88 7.02
C GLU A 267 -5.15 5.45 5.60
N VAL A 268 -4.86 4.63 4.60
CA VAL A 268 -5.02 4.96 3.18
C VAL A 268 -6.23 4.20 2.67
N LYS A 269 -7.25 4.94 2.20
CA LYS A 269 -8.49 4.40 1.65
C LYS A 269 -8.84 5.08 0.34
N ASP A 270 -9.89 4.59 -0.31
CA ASP A 270 -10.50 5.22 -1.49
C ASP A 270 -10.86 6.70 -1.25
N GLU A 271 -11.25 7.06 -0.02
CA GLU A 271 -11.57 8.45 0.34
C GLU A 271 -10.33 9.34 0.56
N GLY A 272 -9.13 8.76 0.60
CA GLY A 272 -7.86 9.47 0.76
C GLY A 272 -7.04 9.02 1.97
N LEU A 273 -6.12 9.89 2.40
CA LEU A 273 -5.21 9.65 3.52
C LEU A 273 -5.81 10.18 4.83
N PHE A 274 -5.75 9.35 5.87
CA PHE A 274 -6.16 9.71 7.22
C PHE A 274 -4.99 9.49 8.19
N VAL A 275 -4.78 10.45 9.09
CA VAL A 275 -3.81 10.33 10.19
C VAL A 275 -4.54 10.61 11.50
N ASN A 276 -4.52 9.61 12.39
CA ASN A 276 -5.29 9.61 13.64
C ASN A 276 -6.77 9.94 13.42
N ASP A 277 -7.38 9.23 12.46
CA ASP A 277 -8.79 9.36 12.04
C ASP A 277 -9.16 10.74 11.46
N GLN A 278 -8.19 11.60 11.17
CA GLN A 278 -8.39 12.89 10.51
C GLN A 278 -7.93 12.81 9.06
N GLN A 279 -8.81 13.15 8.10
CA GLN A 279 -8.45 13.25 6.69
C GLN A 279 -7.42 14.36 6.47
N VAL A 280 -6.40 14.06 5.69
CA VAL A 280 -5.28 14.94 5.38
C VAL A 280 -4.86 14.78 3.93
N GLU A 281 -4.22 15.81 3.39
CA GLU A 281 -3.74 15.82 2.01
C GLU A 281 -2.21 15.84 1.98
N PRO A 282 -1.56 14.93 1.23
CA PRO A 282 -0.13 14.99 1.01
C PRO A 282 0.24 16.22 0.15
N ASN A 283 1.52 16.55 0.09
CA ASN A 283 2.03 17.59 -0.79
C ASN A 283 2.11 17.11 -2.26
N GLU A 284 2.61 17.98 -3.16
CA GLU A 284 2.77 17.65 -4.60
C GLU A 284 3.73 16.48 -4.88
N GLU A 285 4.61 16.16 -3.93
CA GLU A 285 5.52 15.00 -3.98
C GLU A 285 4.91 13.75 -3.32
N TYR A 286 3.62 13.80 -2.97
CA TYR A 286 2.88 12.72 -2.34
C TYR A 286 3.40 12.35 -0.93
N ILE A 287 3.99 13.34 -0.23
CA ILE A 287 4.50 13.21 1.14
C ILE A 287 3.58 13.95 2.11
N TYR A 288 3.14 13.28 3.16
CA TYR A 288 2.49 13.88 4.31
C TYR A 288 3.43 13.92 5.52
N SER A 289 3.56 15.09 6.17
CA SER A 289 4.48 15.28 7.29
C SER A 289 3.76 15.27 8.63
N ILE A 290 4.18 14.37 9.52
CA ILE A 290 3.74 14.35 10.92
C ILE A 290 4.81 14.93 11.84
N ARG A 291 4.41 15.52 12.97
CA ARG A 291 5.35 16.00 14.00
C ARG A 291 5.26 15.09 15.22
N TYR A 292 6.35 14.42 15.53
CA TYR A 292 6.40 13.45 16.62
C TYR A 292 7.27 14.00 17.77
N LYS A 293 6.64 14.27 18.92
CA LYS A 293 7.24 15.12 19.96
C LYS A 293 7.91 14.29 21.06
N ASP A 294 9.15 14.64 21.42
CA ASP A 294 9.75 14.15 22.67
C ASP A 294 9.99 15.23 23.69
N SER A 295 9.94 14.80 24.95
CA SER A 295 10.34 15.61 26.08
C SER A 295 11.73 15.20 26.57
N LEU A 296 12.57 16.20 26.85
CA LEU A 296 13.83 15.97 27.55
C LEU A 296 13.60 15.25 28.89
N LEU A 297 14.46 14.30 29.21
CA LEU A 297 14.48 13.67 30.51
C LEU A 297 14.70 14.74 31.61
N PRO A 298 14.10 14.58 32.79
CA PRO A 298 14.28 15.53 33.88
C PRO A 298 15.76 15.56 34.29
N VAL A 299 16.40 16.71 34.13
CA VAL A 299 17.75 16.94 34.63
C VAL A 299 17.71 16.88 36.15
N VAL A 300 18.09 15.73 36.72
CA VAL A 300 18.34 15.64 38.16
C VAL A 300 19.59 16.46 38.47
N ASN A 301 19.36 17.70 38.89
CA ASN A 301 20.39 18.50 39.53
C ASN A 301 20.73 17.81 40.85
N THR A 302 21.66 16.85 40.85
CA THR A 302 22.41 16.52 42.06
C THR A 302 23.26 17.73 42.36
N SER A 303 22.65 18.75 42.97
CA SER A 303 23.36 19.91 43.48
C SER A 303 24.48 19.33 44.34
N THR A 304 25.71 19.42 43.86
CA THR A 304 26.90 19.25 44.68
C THR A 304 26.96 20.43 45.64
N LYS A 305 26.07 20.43 46.63
CA LYS A 305 26.50 20.68 48.01
C LYS A 305 26.74 19.32 48.61
N THR A 306 27.81 18.67 48.14
CA THR A 306 28.48 17.62 48.89
C THR A 306 28.74 18.22 50.26
N ASN A 307 27.99 17.77 51.27
CA ASN A 307 28.05 18.29 52.61
C ASN A 307 29.46 18.02 53.16
N ALA A 308 30.40 18.93 52.94
CA ALA A 308 31.72 18.91 53.58
C ALA A 308 31.58 18.85 55.10
N MET A 309 30.46 19.37 55.63
CA MET A 309 30.06 19.23 57.03
C MET A 309 29.67 17.79 57.41
N LEU A 310 29.06 16.99 56.51
CA LEU A 310 28.67 15.60 56.77
C LEU A 310 29.89 14.65 56.74
N TYR A 311 30.81 14.85 55.79
CA TYR A 311 32.09 14.11 55.78
C TYR A 311 33.00 14.57 56.93
N GLY A 312 32.98 15.86 57.26
CA GLY A 312 33.69 16.42 58.41
C GLY A 312 33.20 15.86 59.75
N THR A 313 31.88 15.71 59.94
CA THR A 313 31.33 15.12 61.17
C THR A 313 31.62 13.62 61.29
N ILE A 314 31.55 12.86 60.19
CA ILE A 314 31.93 11.43 60.19
C ILE A 314 33.42 11.25 60.52
N ALA A 315 34.30 12.09 59.97
CA ALA A 315 35.73 12.04 60.27
C ALA A 315 36.04 12.37 61.75
N ILE A 316 35.33 13.32 62.36
CA ILE A 316 35.50 13.67 63.78
C ILE A 316 35.01 12.53 64.69
N VAL A 317 33.88 11.88 64.37
CA VAL A 317 33.35 10.75 65.17
C VAL A 317 34.26 9.51 65.08
N ALA A 318 34.86 9.24 63.92
CA ALA A 318 35.81 8.14 63.74
C ALA A 318 37.12 8.36 64.54
N LEU A 319 37.63 9.60 64.61
CA LEU A 319 38.81 9.93 65.41
C LEU A 319 38.54 9.87 66.92
N ALA A 320 37.37 10.29 67.38
CA ALA A 320 36.99 10.22 68.79
C ALA A 320 36.83 8.77 69.30
N THR A 321 36.24 7.89 68.49
CA THR A 321 36.09 6.47 68.82
C THR A 321 37.42 5.71 68.76
N GLY A 322 38.27 5.97 67.75
CA GLY A 322 39.62 5.39 67.68
C GLY A 322 40.53 5.83 68.83
N GLY A 323 40.50 7.12 69.20
CA GLY A 323 41.26 7.64 70.34
C GLY A 323 40.85 7.05 71.68
N PHE A 324 39.54 6.85 71.90
CA PHE A 324 39.01 6.23 73.12
C PHE A 324 39.44 4.75 73.26
N ILE A 325 39.47 4.00 72.16
CA ILE A 325 39.90 2.59 72.15
C ILE A 325 41.41 2.47 72.45
N VAL A 326 42.25 3.38 71.94
CA VAL A 326 43.70 3.39 72.22
C VAL A 326 44.00 3.74 73.69
N VAL A 327 43.24 4.67 74.28
CA VAL A 327 43.35 5.02 75.70
C VAL A 327 42.93 3.85 76.60
N LEU A 328 41.85 3.14 76.25
CA LEU A 328 41.45 1.92 76.97
C LEU A 328 42.51 0.82 76.87
N ARG A 329 43.11 0.58 75.70
CA ARG A 329 44.20 -0.41 75.53
C ARG A 329 45.44 -0.08 76.38
N LYS A 330 45.81 1.20 76.53
CA LYS A 330 46.94 1.62 77.39
C LYS A 330 46.65 1.48 78.89
N LYS A 331 45.39 1.59 79.32
CA LYS A 331 45.01 1.51 80.74
C LYS A 331 44.89 0.07 81.25
N PHE A 332 44.61 -0.90 80.37
CA PHE A 332 44.45 -2.32 80.70
C PHE A 332 45.66 -3.19 80.35
N SER A 333 46.71 -2.63 79.74
CA SER A 333 48.00 -3.30 79.52
C SER A 333 49.03 -2.82 80.54
N LYS A 334 48.87 -3.21 81.81
CA LYS A 334 49.91 -3.12 82.83
C LYS A 334 49.82 -4.30 83.77
#